data_AF-A0A2V5P7C6-F1
#
_entry.id   AF-A0A2V5P7C6-F1
#
_cell.length_a   1.000
_cell.length_b   1.000
_cell.length_c   1.000
_cell.angle_alpha   90.00
_cell.angle_beta   90.00
_cell.angle_gamma   90.00
#
_symmetry.space_group_name_H-M   'P 1'
#
loop_
_entity.id
_entity.type
_entity.pdbx_description
1 polymer ?
#
loop_
_entity_poly.entity_id
_entity_poly.type
_entity_poly.pdbx_seq_one_letter_code
_entity_poly.pdbx_strand_id
1 'polypeptide(L)'
;KAAAERSQSENLELMRLRSQAASLRKAGEENARLKSEVARLANQARQSPPRRQDEPEPEYTPEQKLFIAKMNFSRHLALAVMMYADENEGRLPTNWTAVASFLATNELPAEVAAQGLRADQFELMSQGALRDVADPSRTILARESESFQGADGRWFKTYVFVDGHSEVHGETNRDDLARWEQEHSAQAAAFRKRYGVVPGNP
;
A
#
# COMPACT_ATOMS: atom_id res chain seq x y z
N LYS A 1 -32.29 9.25 44.46
CA LYS A 1 -31.36 8.29 43.82
C LYS A 1 -31.25 8.54 42.31
N ALA A 2 -32.35 8.48 41.55
CA ALA A 2 -32.34 8.73 40.09
C ALA A 2 -31.71 10.07 39.61
N ALA A 3 -31.87 11.17 40.37
CA ALA A 3 -31.27 12.47 39.99
C ALA A 3 -29.74 12.51 40.15
N ALA A 4 -29.20 11.78 41.14
CA ALA A 4 -27.75 11.70 41.37
C ALA A 4 -27.06 10.81 40.33
N GLU A 5 -27.73 9.72 39.92
CA GLU A 5 -27.25 8.81 38.87
C GLU A 5 -27.24 9.49 37.49
N ARG A 6 -28.25 10.32 37.16
CA ARG A 6 -28.24 11.15 35.94
C ARG A 6 -27.09 12.15 35.93
N SER A 7 -26.87 12.86 37.03
CA SER A 7 -25.77 13.83 37.15
C SER A 7 -24.38 13.17 37.06
N GLN A 8 -24.23 11.93 37.54
CA GLN A 8 -23.01 11.16 37.36
C GLN A 8 -22.80 10.73 35.90
N SER A 9 -23.86 10.27 35.23
CA SER A 9 -23.82 9.90 33.80
C SER A 9 -23.45 11.10 32.92
N GLU A 10 -24.08 12.25 33.17
CA GLU A 10 -23.80 13.51 32.44
C GLU A 10 -22.35 13.97 32.65
N ASN A 11 -21.80 13.82 33.87
CA ASN A 11 -20.39 14.14 34.14
C ASN A 11 -19.43 13.20 33.41
N LEU A 12 -19.73 11.90 33.36
CA LEU A 12 -18.91 10.93 32.63
C LEU A 12 -18.93 11.20 31.12
N GLU A 13 -20.10 11.55 30.58
CA GLU A 13 -20.26 11.91 29.17
C GLU A 13 -19.51 13.20 28.84
N LEU A 14 -19.58 14.23 29.71
CA LEU A 14 -18.79 15.45 29.58
C LEU A 14 -17.27 15.19 29.61
N MET A 15 -16.80 14.30 30.49
CA MET A 15 -15.38 13.92 30.54
C MET A 15 -14.94 13.22 29.25
N ARG A 16 -15.77 12.29 28.75
CA ARG A 16 -15.52 11.60 27.47
C ARG A 16 -15.47 12.60 26.32
N LEU A 17 -16.44 13.49 26.19
CA LEU A 17 -16.49 14.50 25.13
C LEU A 17 -15.28 15.44 25.18
N ARG A 18 -14.84 15.85 26.38
CA ARG A 18 -13.63 16.67 26.55
C ARG A 18 -12.37 15.93 26.11
N SER A 19 -12.26 14.64 26.41
CA SER A 19 -11.13 13.82 25.95
C SER A 19 -11.10 13.71 24.42
N GLN A 20 -12.26 13.51 23.78
CA GLN A 20 -12.38 13.45 22.32
C GLN A 20 -12.05 14.80 21.67
N ALA A 21 -12.54 15.90 22.24
CA ALA A 21 -12.23 17.25 21.76
C ALA A 21 -10.74 17.61 21.92
N ALA A 22 -10.05 17.06 22.93
CA ALA A 22 -8.60 17.21 23.06
C ALA A 22 -7.86 16.40 21.98
N SER A 23 -8.23 15.15 21.74
CA SER A 23 -7.65 14.32 20.70
C SER A 23 -7.86 14.89 19.30
N LEU A 24 -9.06 15.40 19.01
CA LEU A 24 -9.39 16.04 17.73
C LEU A 24 -8.56 17.30 17.49
N ARG A 25 -8.37 18.14 18.51
CA ARG A 25 -7.50 19.32 18.41
C ARG A 25 -6.07 18.94 18.11
N LYS A 26 -5.53 17.94 18.81
CA LYS A 26 -4.18 17.42 18.59
C LYS A 26 -3.99 16.88 17.16
N ALA A 27 -4.95 16.11 16.65
CA ALA A 27 -4.94 15.62 15.28
C ALA A 27 -5.04 16.75 14.24
N GLY A 28 -5.80 17.82 14.55
CA GLY A 28 -5.89 19.02 13.71
C GLY A 28 -4.58 19.80 13.65
N GLU A 29 -3.91 19.98 14.78
CA GLU A 29 -2.58 20.60 14.87
C GLU A 29 -1.53 19.81 14.10
N GLU A 30 -1.54 18.49 14.23
CA GLU A 30 -0.63 17.60 13.51
C GLU A 30 -0.88 17.63 11.99
N ASN A 31 -2.14 17.64 11.56
CA ASN A 31 -2.50 17.83 10.15
C ASN A 31 -2.02 19.18 9.60
N ALA A 32 -2.19 20.26 10.36
CA ALA A 32 -1.73 21.59 9.95
C ALA A 32 -0.19 21.61 9.82
N ARG A 33 0.51 20.99 10.76
CA ARG A 33 1.97 20.84 10.72
C ARG A 33 2.41 20.05 9.49
N LEU A 34 1.81 18.88 9.22
CA LEU A 34 2.15 18.06 8.07
C LEU A 34 1.88 18.79 6.75
N LYS A 35 0.76 19.51 6.63
CA LYS A 35 0.48 20.36 5.46
C LYS A 35 1.52 21.46 5.27
N SER A 36 1.96 22.10 6.35
CA SER A 36 3.02 23.12 6.29
C SER A 36 4.37 22.53 5.86
N GLU A 37 4.67 21.30 6.31
CA GLU A 37 5.88 20.59 5.95
C GLU A 37 5.86 20.18 4.48
N VAL A 38 4.73 19.67 3.98
CA VAL A 38 4.53 19.39 2.54
C VAL A 38 4.69 20.65 1.71
N ALA A 39 4.09 21.78 2.13
CA ALA A 39 4.24 23.06 1.44
C ALA A 39 5.70 23.56 1.45
N ARG A 40 6.40 23.38 2.58
CA ARG A 40 7.83 23.71 2.71
C ARG A 40 8.70 22.86 1.80
N LEU A 41 8.49 21.54 1.79
CA LEU A 41 9.21 20.60 0.93
C LEU A 41 8.91 20.87 -0.56
N ALA A 42 7.66 21.16 -0.90
CA ALA A 42 7.29 21.55 -2.26
C ALA A 42 7.96 22.86 -2.67
N ASN A 43 8.03 23.85 -1.79
CA ASN A 43 8.74 25.11 -2.05
C ASN A 43 10.26 24.91 -2.13
N GLN A 44 10.85 24.04 -1.30
CA GLN A 44 12.26 23.67 -1.39
C GLN A 44 12.58 22.92 -2.70
N ALA A 45 11.67 22.06 -3.16
CA ALA A 45 11.81 21.40 -4.46
C ALA A 45 11.67 22.39 -5.64
N ARG A 46 10.85 23.44 -5.49
CA ARG A 46 10.73 24.54 -6.48
C ARG A 46 11.90 25.53 -6.46
N GLN A 47 12.55 25.70 -5.31
CA GLN A 47 13.71 26.58 -5.10
C GLN A 47 15.04 25.87 -5.32
N SER A 48 15.04 24.55 -5.27
CA SER A 48 16.12 23.76 -5.84
C SER A 48 16.26 24.20 -7.30
N PRO A 49 17.49 24.47 -7.78
CA PRO A 49 17.67 24.78 -9.19
C PRO A 49 16.98 23.66 -9.98
N PRO A 50 16.25 23.97 -11.06
CA PRO A 50 15.80 22.91 -11.97
C PRO A 50 17.03 22.05 -12.22
N ARG A 51 16.89 20.72 -12.14
CA ARG A 51 17.91 19.78 -12.62
C ARG A 51 18.48 20.44 -13.87
N ARG A 52 19.78 20.74 -13.87
CA ARG A 52 20.40 21.33 -15.06
C ARG A 52 19.96 20.42 -16.19
N GLN A 53 19.38 20.97 -17.25
CA GLN A 53 18.92 20.16 -18.37
C GLN A 53 20.07 19.33 -18.99
N ASP A 54 21.31 19.66 -18.59
CA ASP A 54 22.58 19.02 -18.92
C ASP A 54 23.18 18.12 -17.81
N GLU A 55 22.50 17.89 -16.69
CA GLU A 55 22.88 16.77 -15.81
C GLU A 55 22.48 15.49 -16.55
N PRO A 56 23.45 14.64 -16.96
CA PRO A 56 23.11 13.40 -17.63
C PRO A 56 22.14 12.64 -16.72
N GLU A 57 20.97 12.29 -17.26
CA GLU A 57 20.09 11.36 -16.55
C GLU A 57 20.95 10.19 -16.10
N PRO A 58 20.82 9.74 -14.84
CA PRO A 58 21.52 8.53 -14.41
C PRO A 58 21.25 7.45 -15.45
N GLU A 59 22.32 7.01 -16.12
CA GLU A 59 22.19 6.06 -17.22
C GLU A 59 21.83 4.71 -16.62
N TYR A 60 20.52 4.46 -16.52
CA TYR A 60 20.02 3.20 -16.01
C TYR A 60 20.26 2.10 -17.04
N THR A 61 20.78 0.96 -16.58
CA THR A 61 20.83 -0.24 -17.40
C THR A 61 19.40 -0.64 -17.83
N PRO A 62 19.24 -1.38 -18.95
CA PRO A 62 17.93 -1.88 -19.35
C PRO A 62 17.20 -2.66 -18.24
N GLU A 63 17.95 -3.41 -17.44
CA GLU A 63 17.44 -4.14 -16.26
C GLU A 63 16.94 -3.19 -15.17
N GLN A 64 17.71 -2.14 -14.83
CA GLN A 64 17.28 -1.13 -13.86
C GLN A 64 16.01 -0.41 -14.33
N LYS A 65 15.92 -0.07 -15.63
CA LYS A 65 14.71 0.53 -16.23
C LYS A 65 13.52 -0.42 -16.10
N LEU A 66 13.71 -1.71 -16.33
CA LEU A 66 12.67 -2.72 -16.15
C LEU A 66 12.21 -2.80 -14.68
N PHE A 67 13.13 -2.79 -13.71
CA PHE A 67 12.76 -2.86 -12.28
C PHE A 67 11.99 -1.62 -11.85
N ILE A 68 12.44 -0.43 -12.28
CA ILE A 68 11.75 0.83 -12.03
C ILE A 68 10.33 0.79 -12.63
N ALA A 69 10.19 0.32 -13.87
CA ALA A 69 8.90 0.19 -14.53
C ALA A 69 7.97 -0.79 -13.80
N LYS A 70 8.48 -1.96 -13.39
CA LYS A 70 7.71 -2.96 -12.62
C LYS A 70 7.25 -2.42 -11.26
N MET A 71 8.12 -1.71 -10.54
CA MET A 71 7.79 -1.05 -9.27
C MET A 71 6.75 0.06 -9.44
N ASN A 72 6.91 0.90 -10.47
CA ASN A 72 5.93 1.93 -10.80
C ASN A 72 4.57 1.29 -11.10
N PHE A 73 4.53 0.31 -12.02
CA PHE A 73 3.30 -0.38 -12.38
C PHE A 73 2.63 -1.04 -11.17
N SER A 74 3.40 -1.70 -10.32
CA SER A 74 2.93 -2.35 -9.10
C SER A 74 2.25 -1.39 -8.13
N ARG A 75 2.82 -0.18 -7.95
CA ARG A 75 2.17 0.89 -7.18
C ARG A 75 0.86 1.36 -7.82
N HIS A 76 0.77 1.39 -9.15
CA HIS A 76 -0.46 1.76 -9.85
C HIS A 76 -1.54 0.68 -9.69
N LEU A 77 -1.16 -0.59 -9.71
CA LEU A 77 -2.07 -1.70 -9.36
C LEU A 77 -2.59 -1.55 -7.93
N ALA A 78 -1.70 -1.30 -6.97
CA ALA A 78 -2.08 -1.13 -5.57
C ALA A 78 -3.04 0.05 -5.38
N LEU A 79 -2.76 1.19 -6.02
CA LEU A 79 -3.63 2.37 -5.97
C LEU A 79 -5.02 2.05 -6.54
N ALA A 80 -5.10 1.37 -7.68
CA ALA A 80 -6.38 1.00 -8.28
C ALA A 80 -7.19 0.06 -7.38
N VAL A 81 -6.53 -0.88 -6.69
CA VAL A 81 -7.16 -1.74 -5.69
C VAL A 81 -7.67 -0.94 -4.49
N MET A 82 -6.90 0.03 -4.00
CA MET A 82 -7.30 0.89 -2.89
C MET A 82 -8.51 1.77 -3.25
N MET A 83 -8.53 2.35 -4.46
CA MET A 83 -9.68 3.11 -4.96
C MET A 83 -10.93 2.24 -5.08
N TYR A 84 -10.77 1.02 -5.61
CA TYR A 84 -11.87 0.06 -5.62
C TYR A 84 -12.38 -0.24 -4.21
N ALA A 85 -11.48 -0.49 -3.26
CA ALA A 85 -11.87 -0.79 -1.88
C ALA A 85 -12.62 0.39 -1.24
N ASP A 86 -12.20 1.63 -1.47
CA ASP A 86 -12.91 2.83 -1.00
C ASP A 86 -14.36 2.88 -1.50
N GLU A 87 -14.59 2.54 -2.78
CA GLU A 87 -15.93 2.48 -3.38
C GLU A 87 -16.72 1.20 -3.02
N ASN A 88 -16.08 0.18 -2.46
CA ASN A 88 -16.68 -1.14 -2.20
C ASN A 88 -16.64 -1.54 -0.71
N GLU A 89 -16.94 -0.59 0.18
CA GLU A 89 -17.06 -0.80 1.64
C GLU A 89 -15.77 -1.38 2.27
N GLY A 90 -14.61 -1.00 1.73
CA GLY A 90 -13.31 -1.49 2.15
C GLY A 90 -13.04 -2.94 1.73
N ARG A 91 -13.74 -3.50 0.75
CA ARG A 91 -13.48 -4.86 0.23
C ARG A 91 -12.47 -4.84 -0.91
N LEU A 92 -11.47 -5.72 -0.82
CA LEU A 92 -10.53 -6.02 -1.88
C LEU A 92 -11.24 -6.67 -3.08
N PRO A 93 -10.76 -6.42 -4.31
CA PRO A 93 -11.32 -7.02 -5.51
C PRO A 93 -11.03 -8.51 -5.59
N THR A 94 -11.89 -9.25 -6.29
CA THR A 94 -11.70 -10.68 -6.53
C THR A 94 -10.94 -10.98 -7.83
N ASN A 95 -10.84 -10.00 -8.73
CA ASN A 95 -10.16 -10.08 -10.01
C ASN A 95 -9.77 -8.68 -10.52
N TRP A 96 -8.87 -8.62 -11.51
CA TRP A 96 -8.42 -7.34 -12.09
C TRP A 96 -9.49 -6.62 -12.92
N THR A 97 -10.49 -7.33 -13.44
CA THR A 97 -11.59 -6.71 -14.19
C THR A 97 -12.39 -5.76 -13.31
N ALA A 98 -12.55 -6.09 -12.02
CA ALA A 98 -13.24 -5.24 -11.05
C ALA A 98 -12.57 -3.87 -10.86
N VAL A 99 -11.27 -3.74 -11.15
CA VAL A 99 -10.51 -2.49 -10.97
C VAL A 99 -10.08 -1.82 -12.28
N ALA A 100 -10.56 -2.32 -13.42
CA ALA A 100 -10.13 -1.86 -14.74
C ALA A 100 -10.41 -0.36 -14.99
N SER A 101 -11.52 0.18 -14.46
CA SER A 101 -11.85 1.62 -14.54
C SER A 101 -10.82 2.48 -13.80
N PHE A 102 -10.37 2.04 -12.64
CA PHE A 102 -9.36 2.76 -11.85
C PHE A 102 -7.98 2.69 -12.49
N LEU A 103 -7.63 1.56 -13.11
CA LEU A 103 -6.39 1.43 -13.89
C LEU A 103 -6.39 2.32 -15.13
N ALA A 104 -7.54 2.50 -15.80
CA ALA A 104 -7.65 3.41 -16.94
C ALA A 104 -7.56 4.89 -16.53
N THR A 105 -7.98 5.22 -15.32
CA THR A 105 -7.91 6.59 -14.77
C THR A 105 -6.52 6.92 -14.22
N ASN A 106 -5.79 5.90 -13.79
CA ASN A 106 -4.45 6.02 -13.26
C ASN A 106 -3.44 6.03 -14.42
N GLU A 107 -3.25 7.20 -15.04
CA GLU A 107 -2.33 7.38 -16.18
C GLU A 107 -0.97 6.73 -15.88
N LEU A 108 -0.68 5.63 -16.58
CA LEU A 108 0.61 4.96 -16.45
C LEU A 108 1.68 5.87 -17.05
N PRO A 109 2.81 6.07 -16.36
CA PRO A 109 3.96 6.75 -16.93
C PRO A 109 4.35 6.11 -18.28
N ALA A 110 4.76 6.93 -19.25
CA ALA A 110 5.08 6.47 -20.60
C ALA A 110 6.13 5.34 -20.60
N GLU A 111 7.05 5.36 -19.63
CA GLU A 111 8.08 4.37 -19.42
C GLU A 111 7.50 3.00 -19.02
N VAL A 112 6.39 2.99 -18.29
CA VAL A 112 5.67 1.77 -17.90
C VAL A 112 4.90 1.20 -19.08
N ALA A 113 4.21 2.07 -19.84
CA ALA A 113 3.49 1.68 -21.04
C ALA A 113 4.42 1.10 -22.12
N ALA A 114 5.63 1.65 -22.26
CA ALA A 114 6.65 1.16 -23.19
C ALA A 114 7.16 -0.25 -22.87
N GLN A 115 7.05 -0.71 -21.62
CA GLN A 115 7.45 -2.06 -21.20
C GLN A 115 6.35 -3.11 -21.42
N GLY A 116 5.15 -2.72 -21.89
CA GLY A 116 4.05 -3.64 -22.15
C GLY A 116 3.53 -4.35 -20.90
N LEU A 117 3.72 -3.76 -19.71
CA LEU A 117 3.27 -4.31 -18.45
C LEU A 117 1.74 -4.28 -18.35
N ARG A 118 1.15 -5.36 -17.86
CA ARG A 118 -0.30 -5.55 -17.79
C ARG A 118 -0.71 -6.21 -16.48
N ALA A 119 -1.93 -5.93 -16.03
CA ALA A 119 -2.45 -6.46 -14.77
C ALA A 119 -2.60 -7.99 -14.79
N ASP A 120 -2.84 -8.60 -15.96
CA ASP A 120 -2.93 -10.06 -16.14
C ASP A 120 -1.59 -10.78 -15.91
N GLN A 121 -0.46 -10.05 -15.90
CA GLN A 121 0.84 -10.57 -15.50
C GLN A 121 0.99 -10.66 -13.98
N PHE A 122 -0.02 -10.24 -13.22
CA PHE A 122 -0.05 -10.31 -11.77
C PHE A 122 -1.23 -11.16 -11.29
N GLU A 123 -0.99 -11.95 -10.26
CA GLU A 123 -1.99 -12.75 -9.55
C GLU A 123 -2.41 -12.03 -8.27
N LEU A 124 -3.72 -11.88 -8.04
CA LEU A 124 -4.26 -11.38 -6.78
C LEU A 124 -4.20 -12.49 -5.72
N MET A 125 -3.53 -12.19 -4.61
CA MET A 125 -3.29 -13.14 -3.52
C MET A 125 -4.21 -12.89 -2.32
N SER A 126 -4.67 -11.65 -2.13
CA SER A 126 -5.53 -11.24 -1.02
C SER A 126 -6.92 -10.84 -1.46
N GLN A 127 -7.92 -11.21 -0.67
CA GLN A 127 -9.34 -10.91 -0.87
C GLN A 127 -10.04 -10.64 0.47
N GLY A 128 -11.26 -10.12 0.42
CA GLY A 128 -12.08 -9.84 1.61
C GLY A 128 -11.94 -8.39 2.08
N ALA A 129 -12.27 -8.11 3.34
CA ALA A 129 -12.22 -6.74 3.85
C ALA A 129 -10.78 -6.33 4.19
N LEU A 130 -10.35 -5.17 3.70
CA LEU A 130 -9.03 -4.58 3.94
C LEU A 130 -8.73 -4.45 5.45
N ARG A 131 -9.75 -4.13 6.24
CA ARG A 131 -9.66 -4.01 7.71
C ARG A 131 -9.37 -5.33 8.43
N ASP A 132 -9.62 -6.47 7.79
CA ASP A 132 -9.40 -7.80 8.38
C ASP A 132 -7.96 -8.31 8.11
N VAL A 133 -7.17 -7.52 7.38
CA VAL A 133 -5.74 -7.78 7.14
C VAL A 133 -4.96 -7.30 8.35
N ALA A 134 -4.36 -8.25 9.04
CA ALA A 134 -3.76 -7.99 10.34
C ALA A 134 -2.38 -7.30 10.26
N ASP A 135 -1.61 -7.58 9.21
CA ASP A 135 -0.35 -6.89 8.90
C ASP A 135 -0.31 -6.51 7.41
N PRO A 136 -0.86 -5.34 7.04
CA PRO A 136 -0.90 -4.89 5.65
C PRO A 136 0.48 -4.77 4.99
N SER A 137 1.52 -4.46 5.76
CA SER A 137 2.90 -4.30 5.28
C SER A 137 3.62 -5.61 4.98
N ARG A 138 3.06 -6.75 5.41
CA ARG A 138 3.62 -8.08 5.13
C ARG A 138 2.69 -8.97 4.34
N THR A 139 1.44 -8.55 4.17
CA THR A 139 0.45 -9.31 3.41
C THR A 139 0.57 -8.97 1.94
N ILE A 140 0.86 -9.98 1.12
CA ILE A 140 0.93 -9.83 -0.34
C ILE A 140 -0.49 -9.62 -0.88
N LEU A 141 -0.72 -8.47 -1.49
CA LEU A 141 -1.93 -8.15 -2.23
C LEU A 141 -1.92 -8.84 -3.60
N ALA A 142 -0.83 -8.66 -4.33
CA ALA A 142 -0.63 -9.25 -5.65
C ALA A 142 0.85 -9.59 -5.88
N ARG A 143 1.11 -10.52 -6.78
CA ARG A 143 2.46 -10.87 -7.20
C ARG A 143 2.52 -11.08 -8.70
N GLU A 144 3.68 -10.90 -9.30
CA GLU A 144 3.88 -11.28 -10.70
C GLU A 144 3.60 -12.78 -10.91
N SER A 145 3.03 -13.19 -12.03
CA SER A 145 2.69 -14.60 -12.27
C SER A 145 3.94 -15.43 -12.55
N GLU A 146 4.89 -14.87 -13.32
CA GLU A 146 6.13 -15.53 -13.72
C GLU A 146 7.35 -14.82 -13.12
N SER A 147 8.31 -15.62 -12.64
CA SER A 147 9.64 -15.11 -12.27
C SER A 147 10.45 -14.79 -13.53
N PHE A 148 11.26 -13.75 -13.49
CA PHE A 148 12.20 -13.42 -14.56
C PHE A 148 13.64 -13.54 -14.07
N GLN A 149 14.58 -13.79 -14.99
CA GLN A 149 16.00 -13.89 -14.66
C GLN A 149 16.69 -12.56 -14.96
N GLY A 150 17.45 -12.05 -13.98
CA GLY A 150 18.25 -10.84 -14.14
C GLY A 150 19.58 -11.11 -14.83
N ALA A 151 20.32 -10.04 -15.15
CA ALA A 151 21.63 -10.14 -15.81
C ALA A 151 22.69 -10.80 -14.93
N ASP A 152 22.50 -10.79 -13.61
CA ASP A 152 23.33 -11.47 -12.62
C ASP A 152 23.00 -12.98 -12.46
N GLY A 153 22.03 -13.49 -13.23
CA GLY A 153 21.57 -14.87 -13.18
C GLY A 153 20.61 -15.19 -12.04
N ARG A 154 20.28 -14.23 -11.16
CA ARG A 154 19.29 -14.41 -10.09
C ARG A 154 17.87 -14.38 -10.66
N TRP A 155 16.97 -15.02 -9.94
CA TRP A 155 15.55 -15.05 -10.22
C TRP A 155 14.84 -13.99 -9.40
N PHE A 156 14.08 -13.16 -10.08
CA PHE A 156 13.35 -12.05 -9.47
C PHE A 156 11.87 -12.20 -9.69
N LYS A 157 11.11 -11.60 -8.77
CA LYS A 157 9.67 -11.50 -8.87
C LYS A 157 9.19 -10.23 -8.19
N THR A 158 8.13 -9.65 -8.74
CA THR A 158 7.56 -8.41 -8.25
C THR A 158 6.37 -8.68 -7.33
N TYR A 159 6.33 -8.00 -6.20
CA TYR A 159 5.28 -8.13 -5.19
C TYR A 159 4.64 -6.78 -4.89
N VAL A 160 3.35 -6.83 -4.60
CA VAL A 160 2.52 -5.72 -4.16
C VAL A 160 1.94 -6.10 -2.81
N PHE A 161 2.03 -5.21 -1.84
CA PHE A 161 1.53 -5.44 -0.49
C PHE A 161 0.24 -4.66 -0.23
N VAL A 162 -0.50 -5.09 0.78
CA VAL A 162 -1.83 -4.55 1.10
C VAL A 162 -1.79 -3.09 1.57
N ASP A 163 -0.68 -2.63 2.16
CA ASP A 163 -0.48 -1.22 2.50
C ASP A 163 -0.16 -0.31 1.29
N GLY A 164 0.01 -0.89 0.10
CA GLY A 164 0.26 -0.18 -1.15
C GLY A 164 1.71 -0.08 -1.59
N HIS A 165 2.68 -0.58 -0.81
CA HIS A 165 4.06 -0.63 -1.29
C HIS A 165 4.31 -1.82 -2.23
N SER A 166 5.46 -1.77 -2.92
CA SER A 166 5.87 -2.80 -3.86
C SER A 166 7.35 -3.15 -3.67
N GLU A 167 7.70 -4.40 -3.91
CA GLU A 167 9.08 -4.90 -3.78
C GLU A 167 9.46 -5.78 -4.98
N VAL A 168 10.68 -5.64 -5.49
CA VAL A 168 11.29 -6.63 -6.39
C VAL A 168 12.19 -7.47 -5.49
N HIS A 169 11.79 -8.72 -5.23
CA HIS A 169 12.62 -9.65 -4.46
C HIS A 169 13.36 -10.59 -5.41
N GLY A 170 14.61 -10.88 -5.09
CA GLY A 170 15.50 -11.69 -5.93
C GLY A 170 16.21 -12.78 -5.15
N GLU A 171 16.29 -13.97 -5.72
CA GLU A 171 16.97 -15.14 -5.14
C GLU A 171 17.87 -15.85 -6.15
N THR A 172 18.80 -16.66 -5.67
CA THR A 172 19.72 -17.40 -6.55
C THR A 172 19.01 -18.46 -7.40
N ASN A 173 17.93 -19.06 -6.91
CA ASN A 173 17.14 -20.05 -7.62
C ASN A 173 15.62 -19.85 -7.36
N ARG A 174 14.79 -20.52 -8.16
CA ARG A 174 13.32 -20.43 -8.06
C ARG A 174 12.76 -21.06 -6.79
N ASP A 175 13.41 -22.08 -6.23
CA ASP A 175 12.94 -22.78 -5.04
C ASP A 175 13.06 -21.91 -3.79
N ASP A 176 14.13 -21.12 -3.69
CA ASP A 176 14.34 -20.16 -2.60
C ASP A 176 13.34 -19.01 -2.68
N LEU A 177 13.00 -18.58 -3.90
CA LEU A 177 11.95 -17.60 -4.12
C LEU A 177 10.58 -18.14 -3.66
N ALA A 178 10.28 -19.41 -3.96
CA ALA A 178 9.05 -20.05 -3.49
C ALA A 178 9.01 -20.23 -1.96
N ARG A 179 10.15 -20.53 -1.31
CA ARG A 179 10.26 -20.58 0.15
C ARG A 179 9.99 -19.21 0.78
N TRP A 180 10.60 -18.16 0.25
CA TRP A 180 10.37 -16.79 0.67
C TRP A 180 8.88 -16.41 0.56
N GLU A 181 8.23 -16.76 -0.55
CA GLU A 181 6.79 -16.53 -0.74
C GLU A 181 5.93 -17.26 0.30
N GLN A 182 6.28 -18.51 0.63
CA GLN A 182 5.58 -19.27 1.66
C GLN A 182 5.74 -18.63 3.03
N GLU A 183 6.92 -18.13 3.39
CA GLU A 183 7.14 -17.44 4.66
C GLU A 183 6.32 -16.14 4.76
N HIS A 184 6.29 -15.35 3.69
CA HIS A 184 5.56 -14.08 3.64
C HIS A 184 4.04 -14.30 3.58
N SER A 185 3.58 -15.39 2.95
CA SER A 185 2.17 -15.79 2.95
C SER A 185 1.75 -16.44 4.28
N ALA A 186 2.62 -17.23 4.91
CA ALA A 186 2.35 -17.94 6.15
C ALA A 186 2.46 -17.06 7.40
N GLN A 187 3.30 -16.01 7.40
CA GLN A 187 3.33 -15.03 8.50
C GLN A 187 2.02 -14.23 8.59
N ALA A 188 1.40 -13.89 7.44
CA ALA A 188 0.07 -13.29 7.41
C ALA A 188 -1.00 -14.22 8.05
N ALA A 189 -0.88 -15.54 7.87
CA ALA A 189 -1.76 -16.53 8.50
C ALA A 189 -1.42 -16.80 9.98
N ALA A 190 -0.14 -16.80 10.37
CA ALA A 190 0.32 -17.08 11.72
C ALA A 190 0.04 -15.94 12.71
N PHE A 191 0.07 -14.68 12.26
CA PHE A 191 -0.35 -13.53 13.07
C PHE A 191 -1.86 -13.61 13.42
N ARG A 192 -2.70 -13.99 12.44
CA ARG A 192 -4.14 -14.28 12.62
C ARG A 192 -4.41 -15.32 13.71
N LYS A 193 -3.54 -16.33 13.83
CA LYS A 193 -3.68 -17.42 14.82
C LYS A 193 -3.18 -17.03 16.22
N ARG A 194 -2.20 -16.11 16.32
CA ARG A 194 -1.55 -15.74 17.59
C ARG A 194 -2.29 -14.64 18.36
N TYR A 195 -3.04 -13.78 17.68
CA TYR A 195 -3.77 -12.66 18.29
C TYR A 195 -5.25 -12.66 17.94
N GLY A 196 -5.89 -13.83 18.07
CA GLY A 196 -7.29 -14.09 17.71
C GLY A 196 -8.20 -12.86 17.87
N VAL A 197 -8.53 -12.23 16.75
CA VAL A 197 -9.56 -11.19 16.69
C VAL A 197 -10.87 -11.90 17.00
N VAL A 198 -11.36 -11.70 18.21
CA VAL A 198 -12.74 -12.06 18.56
C VAL A 198 -13.63 -11.28 17.61
N PRO A 199 -14.45 -11.94 16.78
CA PRO A 199 -15.44 -11.23 15.98
C PRO A 199 -16.40 -10.54 16.97
N GLY A 200 -16.33 -9.21 17.02
CA GLY A 200 -17.37 -8.41 17.64
C GLY A 200 -18.65 -8.65 16.86
N ASN A 201 -19.53 -9.47 17.43
CA ASN A 201 -20.91 -9.65 16.97
C ASN A 201 -21.68 -8.31 17.14
N PRO A 202 -22.76 -8.08 16.38
CA PRO A 202 -23.34 -6.76 16.11
C PRO A 202 -23.91 -6.03 17.33
#